data_AF-A0A963EA66-F1
#
_entry.id   AF-A0A963EA66-F1
#
_cell.length_a   1.000
_cell.length_b   1.000
_cell.length_c   1.000
_cell.angle_alpha   90.00
_cell.angle_beta   90.00
_cell.angle_gamma   90.00
#
_symmetry.space_group_name_H-M   'P 1'
#
loop_
_entity.id
_entity.type
_entity.pdbx_description
1 polymer ?
#
loop_
_entity_poly.entity_id
_entity_poly.type
_entity_poly.pdbx_seq_one_letter_code
_entity_poly.pdbx_strand_id
1 'polypeptide(L)'
;MVTENISETANQFEADLTWIGKQPLIPGRQFHIKLASREAFATVTAIKYRTDSGTDARLAARTLKKDEIGRVYLCTSESVIFGQHGNKNDLAFRLIDLQTGETVGTGALDFVLRRATNLKWQALTIDKASRSVQKQQSPKCIWFTGLSGSGKSTIANLLEQRLHQDNRHTYLLDGDNIRHGLCRDLGFTEADRVENIRRISEVARLMVDAGLIVLVSFISPFRSERHMARELFAEGEFIEVFIDTELKECERRDVKGLYAKARSGELKNFTGIDSPYEPPESPEIHIQTAMLSPQEAVINILKRWETNF
;
A
#
# COMPACT_ATOMS: atom_id res chain seq x y z
N MET A 1 28.28 -29.93 -27.40
CA MET A 1 27.36 -28.78 -27.57
C MET A 1 27.47 -27.95 -26.32
N VAL A 2 28.04 -26.75 -26.41
CA VAL A 2 28.13 -25.82 -25.28
C VAL A 2 26.71 -25.29 -25.06
N THR A 3 26.07 -25.70 -23.97
CA THR A 3 24.83 -25.08 -23.51
C THR A 3 25.17 -23.64 -23.12
N GLU A 4 24.79 -22.67 -23.95
CA GLU A 4 24.85 -21.26 -23.61
C GLU A 4 24.08 -21.05 -22.30
N ASN A 5 24.79 -20.57 -21.29
CA ASN A 5 24.22 -20.20 -19.99
C ASN A 5 23.47 -18.88 -20.20
N ILE A 6 22.23 -18.94 -20.68
CA ILE A 6 21.40 -17.75 -20.84
C ILE A 6 20.99 -17.29 -19.44
N SER A 7 21.70 -16.30 -18.92
CA SER A 7 21.28 -15.55 -17.73
C SER A 7 20.13 -14.63 -18.12
N GLU A 8 18.93 -14.89 -17.62
CA GLU A 8 17.77 -14.03 -17.85
C GLU A 8 17.64 -13.01 -16.71
N THR A 9 17.21 -11.79 -16.99
CA THR A 9 16.87 -10.79 -15.97
C THR A 9 15.36 -10.73 -15.78
N ALA A 10 14.89 -10.87 -14.55
CA ALA A 10 13.47 -10.80 -14.23
C ALA A 10 13.23 -10.14 -12.88
N ASN A 11 12.03 -9.64 -12.63
CA ASN A 11 11.64 -9.11 -11.33
C ASN A 11 10.39 -9.79 -10.77
N GLN A 12 9.88 -10.84 -11.40
CA GLN A 12 8.73 -11.60 -10.94
C GLN A 12 9.04 -13.09 -10.94
N PHE A 13 8.75 -13.75 -9.82
CA PHE A 13 9.18 -15.12 -9.55
C PHE A 13 8.08 -15.92 -8.89
N GLU A 14 8.00 -17.20 -9.22
CA GLU A 14 7.35 -18.20 -8.37
C GLU A 14 8.43 -18.80 -7.46
N ALA A 15 8.11 -18.94 -6.18
CA ALA A 15 9.06 -19.39 -5.16
C ALA A 15 8.39 -20.26 -4.11
N ASP A 16 9.19 -21.14 -3.51
CA ASP A 16 8.84 -21.80 -2.26
C ASP A 16 9.28 -20.91 -1.11
N LEU A 17 8.36 -20.64 -0.17
CA LEU A 17 8.58 -19.79 0.99
C LEU A 17 8.17 -20.52 2.26
N THR A 18 9.11 -20.65 3.19
CA THR A 18 8.85 -21.00 4.58
C THR A 18 8.74 -19.72 5.38
N TRP A 19 7.56 -19.48 5.97
CA TRP A 19 7.32 -18.31 6.79
C TRP A 19 7.72 -18.55 8.24
N ILE A 20 8.55 -17.67 8.80
CA ILE A 20 9.04 -17.77 10.19
C ILE A 20 8.64 -16.56 11.04
N GLY A 21 8.05 -15.54 10.42
CA GLY A 21 7.58 -14.33 11.09
C GLY A 21 6.50 -14.63 12.13
N LYS A 22 6.55 -13.91 13.25
CA LYS A 22 5.54 -13.99 14.32
C LYS A 22 4.16 -13.55 13.83
N GLN A 23 4.13 -12.50 13.01
CA GLN A 23 2.91 -12.05 12.33
C GLN A 23 2.68 -12.87 11.06
N PRO A 24 1.43 -13.21 10.69
CA PRO A 24 1.16 -13.91 9.44
C PRO A 24 1.65 -13.13 8.22
N LEU A 25 2.20 -13.84 7.23
CA LEU A 25 2.46 -13.26 5.92
C LEU A 25 1.14 -12.88 5.26
N ILE A 26 1.08 -11.63 4.83
CA ILE A 26 -0.03 -11.09 4.06
C ILE A 26 0.51 -10.58 2.73
N PRO A 27 0.02 -11.10 1.58
CA PRO A 27 0.42 -10.60 0.27
C PRO A 27 0.19 -9.08 0.14
N GLY A 28 1.06 -8.41 -0.59
CA GLY A 28 1.06 -6.96 -0.79
C GLY A 28 1.97 -6.19 0.18
N ARG A 29 2.42 -6.82 1.28
CA ARG A 29 3.47 -6.24 2.14
C ARG A 29 4.84 -6.32 1.50
N GLN A 30 5.61 -5.25 1.66
CA GLN A 30 6.97 -5.12 1.18
C GLN A 30 7.94 -5.58 2.27
N PHE A 31 9.02 -6.22 1.84
CA PHE A 31 10.08 -6.77 2.69
C PHE A 31 11.43 -6.44 2.05
N HIS A 32 12.49 -6.44 2.85
CA HIS A 32 13.84 -6.55 2.32
C HIS A 32 14.08 -8.00 1.87
N ILE A 33 14.48 -8.21 0.62
CA ILE A 33 14.92 -9.51 0.13
C ILE A 33 16.44 -9.55 0.04
N LYS A 34 17.05 -10.56 0.67
CA LYS A 34 18.48 -10.83 0.58
C LYS A 34 18.70 -12.12 -0.18
N LEU A 35 19.27 -11.99 -1.38
CA LEU A 35 19.73 -13.08 -2.24
C LEU A 35 21.25 -13.21 -2.09
N ALA A 36 21.83 -14.31 -2.59
CA ALA A 36 23.29 -14.49 -2.56
C ALA A 36 24.04 -13.36 -3.31
N SER A 37 23.44 -12.85 -4.39
CA SER A 37 24.07 -11.86 -5.28
C SER A 37 23.74 -10.40 -4.97
N ARG A 38 22.67 -10.12 -4.20
CA ARG A 38 22.18 -8.75 -3.98
C ARG A 38 21.16 -8.65 -2.85
N GLU A 39 20.89 -7.41 -2.45
CA GLU A 39 19.75 -7.04 -1.62
C GLU A 39 18.83 -6.11 -2.44
N ALA A 40 17.51 -6.26 -2.25
CA ALA A 40 16.50 -5.43 -2.88
C ALA A 40 15.26 -5.36 -1.99
N PHE A 41 14.21 -4.67 -2.43
CA PHE A 41 12.88 -4.83 -1.86
C PHE A 41 12.12 -5.92 -2.63
N ALA A 42 11.27 -6.66 -1.93
CA ALA A 42 10.36 -7.61 -2.54
C ALA A 42 8.98 -7.57 -1.89
N THR A 43 7.97 -7.80 -2.71
CA THR A 43 6.59 -7.95 -2.28
C THR A 43 6.11 -9.34 -2.67
N VAL A 44 5.59 -10.10 -1.71
CA VAL A 44 4.82 -11.30 -2.01
C VAL A 44 3.49 -10.83 -2.61
N THR A 45 3.28 -11.04 -3.90
CA THR A 45 2.09 -10.54 -4.61
C THR A 45 0.89 -11.46 -4.44
N ALA A 46 1.12 -12.76 -4.27
CA ALA A 46 0.07 -13.73 -3.99
C ALA A 46 0.63 -15.01 -3.36
N ILE A 47 -0.23 -15.73 -2.64
CA ILE A 47 0.01 -17.12 -2.23
C ILE A 47 -0.80 -18.01 -3.16
N LYS A 48 -0.12 -18.89 -3.90
CA LYS A 48 -0.74 -19.84 -4.84
C LYS A 48 -1.41 -20.97 -4.08
N TYR A 49 -0.72 -21.52 -3.08
CA TYR A 49 -1.24 -22.48 -2.10
C TYR A 49 -0.27 -22.58 -0.92
N ARG A 50 -0.77 -23.09 0.20
CA ARG A 50 0.04 -23.59 1.32
C ARG A 50 0.20 -25.11 1.19
N THR A 51 1.35 -25.63 1.57
CA THR A 51 1.59 -27.07 1.69
C THR A 51 1.29 -27.50 3.12
N ASP A 52 0.47 -28.53 3.29
CA ASP A 52 0.24 -29.14 4.59
C ASP A 52 1.45 -29.99 5.02
N SER A 53 1.98 -29.73 6.22
CA SER A 53 3.21 -30.35 6.71
C SER A 53 3.09 -31.84 7.03
N GLY A 54 1.87 -32.40 7.09
CA GLY A 54 1.64 -33.82 7.39
C GLY A 54 1.25 -34.65 6.16
N THR A 55 0.72 -34.03 5.11
CA THR A 55 0.11 -34.73 3.98
C THR A 55 0.63 -34.29 2.60
N ASP A 56 1.48 -33.27 2.54
CA ASP A 56 1.91 -32.59 1.30
C ASP A 56 0.75 -32.06 0.44
N ALA A 57 -0.46 -32.00 1.00
CA ALA A 57 -1.64 -31.51 0.31
C ALA A 57 -1.53 -30.01 0.04
N ARG A 58 -1.98 -29.59 -1.15
CA ARG A 58 -2.03 -28.17 -1.55
C ARG A 58 -3.35 -27.57 -1.09
N LEU A 59 -3.27 -26.66 -0.13
CA LEU A 59 -4.42 -25.97 0.45
C LEU A 59 -4.48 -24.52 -0.02
N ALA A 60 -5.67 -24.04 -0.38
CA ALA A 60 -5.87 -22.63 -0.68
C ALA A 60 -5.59 -21.79 0.58
N ALA A 61 -4.80 -20.73 0.44
CA ALA A 61 -4.41 -19.88 1.55
C ALA A 61 -4.34 -18.42 1.10
N ARG A 62 -4.84 -17.50 1.94
CA ARG A 62 -4.71 -16.05 1.74
C ARG A 62 -3.57 -15.45 2.58
N THR A 63 -3.09 -16.18 3.58
CA THR A 63 -1.99 -15.82 4.48
C THR A 63 -1.16 -17.06 4.80
N LEU A 64 0.10 -16.88 5.22
CA LEU A 64 0.91 -17.96 5.80
C LEU A 64 1.19 -17.63 7.27
N LYS A 65 0.91 -18.57 8.17
CA LYS A 65 1.26 -18.46 9.59
C LYS A 65 2.70 -18.92 9.82
N LYS A 66 3.20 -18.69 11.02
CA LYS A 66 4.54 -19.15 11.43
C LYS A 66 4.68 -20.66 11.18
N ASP A 67 5.83 -21.05 10.64
CA ASP A 67 6.24 -22.40 10.29
C ASP A 67 5.44 -23.03 9.14
N GLU A 68 4.58 -22.26 8.47
CA GLU A 68 3.87 -22.70 7.27
C GLU A 68 4.72 -22.50 6.01
N ILE A 69 4.64 -23.48 5.11
CA ILE A 69 5.32 -23.47 3.81
C ILE A 69 4.27 -23.17 2.73
N GLY A 70 4.57 -22.21 1.86
CA GLY A 70 3.68 -21.85 0.77
C GLY A 70 4.42 -21.64 -0.54
N ARG A 71 3.69 -21.91 -1.61
CA ARG A 71 4.09 -21.53 -2.96
C ARG A 71 3.60 -20.12 -3.22
N VAL A 72 4.51 -19.20 -3.48
CA VAL A 72 4.21 -17.76 -3.56
C VAL A 72 4.65 -17.15 -4.88
N TYR A 73 4.04 -16.03 -5.23
CA TYR A 73 4.52 -15.12 -6.26
C TYR A 73 5.23 -13.95 -5.58
N LEU A 74 6.45 -13.66 -6.02
CA LEU A 74 7.30 -12.59 -5.52
C LEU A 74 7.55 -11.59 -6.65
N CYS A 75 7.50 -10.30 -6.32
CA CYS A 75 7.93 -9.21 -7.19
C CYS A 75 9.06 -8.46 -6.50
N THR A 76 10.18 -8.23 -7.17
CA THR A 76 11.32 -7.45 -6.65
C THR A 76 11.31 -6.03 -7.21
N SER A 77 11.82 -5.06 -6.45
CA SER A 77 11.93 -3.66 -6.89
C SER A 77 12.91 -3.49 -8.06
N GLU A 78 13.91 -4.38 -8.15
CA GLU A 78 14.91 -4.41 -9.22
C GLU A 78 14.94 -5.76 -9.93
N SER A 79 15.42 -5.80 -11.17
CA SER A 79 15.57 -7.04 -11.93
C SER A 79 16.71 -7.90 -11.39
N VAL A 80 16.39 -9.09 -10.91
CA VAL A 80 17.34 -10.13 -10.47
C VAL A 80 17.78 -10.98 -11.67
N ILE A 81 19.07 -11.30 -11.72
CA ILE A 81 19.62 -12.24 -12.69
C ILE A 81 19.27 -13.66 -12.23
N PHE A 82 18.57 -14.38 -13.10
CA PHE A 82 18.11 -15.74 -12.90
C PHE A 82 18.78 -16.67 -13.92
N GLY A 83 19.55 -17.64 -13.43
CA GLY A 83 20.17 -18.66 -14.28
C GLY A 83 19.30 -19.90 -14.35
N GLN A 84 18.90 -20.33 -15.55
CA GLN A 84 18.08 -21.53 -15.77
C GLN A 84 18.72 -22.83 -15.23
N HIS A 85 20.03 -22.81 -14.95
CA HIS A 85 20.82 -23.91 -14.41
C HIS A 85 21.69 -23.47 -13.21
N GLY A 86 21.30 -22.41 -12.48
CA GLY A 86 22.00 -21.99 -11.27
C GLY A 86 21.98 -23.08 -10.19
N ASN A 87 23.04 -23.15 -9.37
CA ASN A 87 23.04 -24.00 -8.19
C ASN A 87 21.85 -23.62 -7.29
N LYS A 88 21.12 -24.58 -6.71
CA LYS A 88 19.95 -24.30 -5.83
C LYS A 88 20.25 -23.28 -4.72
N ASN A 89 21.52 -23.18 -4.30
CA ASN A 89 21.97 -22.22 -3.29
C ASN A 89 21.99 -20.76 -3.75
N ASP A 90 22.16 -20.46 -5.05
CA ASP A 90 22.19 -19.08 -5.56
C ASP A 90 20.78 -18.47 -5.64
N LEU A 91 19.75 -19.32 -5.65
CA LEU A 91 18.34 -18.94 -5.70
C LEU A 91 17.70 -18.85 -4.31
N ALA A 92 18.46 -19.17 -3.26
CA ALA A 92 17.99 -19.03 -1.89
C ALA A 92 17.88 -17.54 -1.52
N PHE A 93 16.80 -17.19 -0.83
CA PHE A 93 16.56 -15.85 -0.34
C PHE A 93 16.08 -15.84 1.10
N ARG A 94 16.25 -14.68 1.73
CA ARG A 94 15.66 -14.33 3.02
C ARG A 94 14.81 -13.08 2.86
N LEU A 95 13.61 -13.10 3.45
CA LEU A 95 12.77 -11.92 3.62
C LEU A 95 13.00 -11.36 5.01
N ILE A 96 13.23 -10.07 5.08
CA ILE A 96 13.55 -9.31 6.28
C ILE A 96 12.46 -8.25 6.46
N ASP A 97 11.89 -8.17 7.66
CA ASP A 97 10.89 -7.18 8.00
C ASP A 97 11.49 -5.77 8.02
N LEU A 98 10.82 -4.81 7.39
CA LEU A 98 11.32 -3.44 7.24
C LEU A 98 11.31 -2.65 8.56
N GLN A 99 10.47 -3.02 9.52
CA GLN A 99 10.36 -2.32 10.79
C GLN A 99 11.29 -2.93 11.84
N THR A 100 11.38 -4.26 11.91
CA THR A 100 12.13 -4.94 12.97
C THR A 100 13.53 -5.37 12.55
N GLY A 101 13.81 -5.50 11.24
CA GLY A 101 15.05 -6.06 10.73
C GLY A 101 15.19 -7.58 10.97
N GLU A 102 14.16 -8.25 11.49
CA GLU A 102 14.17 -9.70 11.70
C GLU A 102 13.94 -10.44 10.37
N THR A 103 14.61 -11.59 10.19
CA THR A 103 14.25 -12.50 9.09
C THR A 103 12.89 -13.12 9.37
N VAL A 104 11.93 -12.88 8.48
CA VAL A 104 10.54 -13.34 8.61
C VAL A 104 10.16 -14.42 7.60
N GLY A 105 11.00 -14.65 6.59
CA GLY A 105 10.81 -15.74 5.64
C GLY A 105 12.12 -16.22 5.02
N THR A 106 12.16 -17.49 4.66
CA THR A 106 13.28 -18.09 3.91
C THR A 106 12.73 -18.95 2.79
N GLY A 107 13.39 -18.96 1.65
CA GLY A 107 12.87 -19.66 0.49
C GLY A 107 13.87 -19.80 -0.63
N ALA A 108 13.41 -20.39 -1.72
CA ALA A 108 14.18 -20.47 -2.96
C ALA A 108 13.30 -20.03 -4.14
N LEU A 109 13.86 -19.19 -5.01
CA LEU A 109 13.24 -18.87 -6.29
C LEU A 109 13.24 -20.14 -7.15
N ASP A 110 12.11 -20.48 -7.77
CA ASP A 110 12.00 -21.68 -8.61
C ASP A 110 11.97 -21.32 -10.09
N PHE A 111 11.08 -20.41 -10.51
CA PHE A 111 11.03 -19.98 -11.91
C PHE A 111 10.55 -18.55 -12.10
N VAL A 112 10.97 -17.94 -13.21
CA VAL A 112 10.56 -16.59 -13.64
C VAL A 112 9.10 -16.59 -14.11
N LEU A 113 8.28 -15.73 -13.52
CA LEU A 113 6.93 -15.48 -14.00
C LEU A 113 6.99 -14.59 -15.24
N ARG A 114 6.82 -15.19 -16.43
CA ARG A 114 6.83 -14.49 -17.74
C ARG A 114 5.62 -13.58 -17.98
N ARG A 115 4.81 -13.26 -16.97
CA ARG A 115 3.55 -12.52 -17.13
C ARG A 115 3.74 -11.03 -17.41
N ALA A 116 4.98 -10.52 -17.43
CA ALA A 116 5.27 -9.11 -17.69
C ALA A 116 6.61 -8.83 -18.41
N THR A 117 7.41 -9.85 -18.76
CA THR A 117 8.76 -9.64 -19.33
C THR A 117 8.78 -8.98 -20.71
N ASN A 118 7.63 -8.91 -21.40
CA ASN A 118 7.49 -8.18 -22.67
C ASN A 118 6.89 -6.77 -22.52
N LEU A 119 6.61 -6.31 -21.30
CA LEU A 119 6.15 -4.95 -21.07
C LEU A 119 7.36 -4.00 -21.07
N LYS A 120 7.76 -3.54 -22.26
CA LYS A 120 8.61 -2.35 -22.35
C LYS A 120 7.77 -1.17 -21.86
N TRP A 121 8.30 -0.39 -20.92
CA TRP A 121 7.73 0.91 -20.61
C TRP A 121 7.64 1.72 -21.88
N GLN A 122 6.42 2.03 -22.30
CA GLN A 122 6.21 2.87 -23.46
C GLN A 122 6.52 4.31 -23.05
N ALA A 123 7.65 4.83 -23.50
CA ALA A 123 7.96 6.25 -23.37
C ALA A 123 6.93 7.04 -24.20
N LEU A 124 5.95 7.62 -23.53
CA LEU A 124 4.96 8.49 -24.15
C LEU A 124 5.56 9.88 -24.30
N THR A 125 5.30 10.54 -25.43
CA THR A 125 5.79 11.90 -25.71
C THR A 125 5.22 12.94 -24.74
N ILE A 126 4.05 12.67 -24.16
CA ILE A 126 3.39 13.54 -23.18
C ILE A 126 3.62 12.97 -21.78
N ASP A 127 4.39 13.71 -20.98
CA ASP A 127 4.75 13.36 -19.61
C ASP A 127 3.99 14.20 -18.57
N LYS A 128 4.19 13.87 -17.29
CA LYS A 128 3.61 14.59 -16.16
C LYS A 128 3.95 16.09 -16.18
N ALA A 129 5.18 16.46 -16.57
CA ALA A 129 5.60 17.86 -16.64
C ALA A 129 4.77 18.64 -17.68
N SER A 130 4.59 18.09 -18.87
CA SER A 130 3.76 18.67 -19.93
C SER A 130 2.31 18.86 -19.47
N ARG A 131 1.73 17.86 -18.79
CA ARG A 131 0.36 17.95 -18.23
C ARG A 131 0.25 18.96 -17.11
N SER A 132 1.28 19.09 -16.27
CA SER A 132 1.34 20.07 -15.18
C SER A 132 1.36 21.50 -15.71
N VAL A 133 2.15 21.76 -16.76
CA VAL A 133 2.17 23.05 -17.47
C VAL A 133 0.80 23.35 -18.10
N GLN A 134 0.21 22.37 -18.80
CA GLN A 134 -1.10 22.53 -19.42
C GLN A 134 -2.20 22.89 -18.41
N LYS A 135 -2.18 22.25 -17.23
CA LYS A 135 -3.16 22.47 -16.15
C LYS A 135 -2.80 23.64 -15.22
N GLN A 136 -1.64 24.27 -15.42
CA GLN A 136 -1.13 25.35 -14.56
C GLN A 136 -1.15 24.99 -13.07
N GLN A 137 -0.80 23.74 -12.74
CA GLN A 137 -0.80 23.24 -11.37
C GLN A 137 0.31 22.22 -11.13
N SER A 138 0.73 22.11 -9.88
CA SER A 138 1.61 21.04 -9.41
C SER A 138 0.74 19.87 -8.93
N PRO A 139 0.79 18.70 -9.61
CA PRO A 139 0.03 17.53 -9.19
C PRO A 139 0.63 16.94 -7.91
N LYS A 140 -0.23 16.58 -6.95
CA LYS A 140 0.18 15.93 -5.70
C LYS A 140 -0.91 14.97 -5.22
N CYS A 141 -0.52 14.04 -4.37
CA CYS A 141 -1.40 13.16 -3.64
C CYS A 141 -1.50 13.64 -2.18
N ILE A 142 -2.67 14.12 -1.78
CA ILE A 142 -3.01 14.48 -0.40
C ILE A 142 -3.65 13.26 0.26
N TRP A 143 -2.89 12.58 1.11
CA TRP A 143 -3.28 11.33 1.72
C TRP A 143 -3.77 11.52 3.15
N PHE A 144 -5.08 11.49 3.36
CA PHE A 144 -5.68 11.57 4.68
C PHE A 144 -5.68 10.21 5.37
N THR A 145 -5.16 10.17 6.60
CA THR A 145 -5.19 8.99 7.47
C THR A 145 -5.72 9.34 8.86
N GLY A 146 -6.36 8.38 9.54
CA GLY A 146 -7.07 8.62 10.80
C GLY A 146 -8.19 7.61 11.06
N LEU A 147 -8.64 7.53 12.31
CA LEU A 147 -9.73 6.64 12.74
C LEU A 147 -11.05 6.88 11.99
N SER A 148 -11.94 5.88 11.97
CA SER A 148 -13.32 6.12 11.51
C SER A 148 -13.95 7.25 12.35
N GLY A 149 -14.78 8.11 11.75
CA GLY A 149 -15.38 9.24 12.49
C GLY A 149 -14.41 10.40 12.84
N SER A 150 -13.13 10.33 12.48
CA SER A 150 -12.15 11.40 12.76
C SER A 150 -12.42 12.70 11.99
N GLY A 151 -13.12 12.62 10.85
CA GLY A 151 -13.46 13.76 10.01
C GLY A 151 -12.72 13.84 8.66
N LYS A 152 -11.97 12.80 8.28
CA LYS A 152 -11.23 12.72 6.99
C LYS A 152 -12.07 13.14 5.78
N SER A 153 -13.18 12.44 5.51
CA SER A 153 -14.00 12.71 4.32
C SER A 153 -14.64 14.10 4.37
N THR A 154 -14.97 14.61 5.56
CA THR A 154 -15.49 15.99 5.73
C THR A 154 -14.43 17.02 5.35
N ILE A 155 -13.21 16.90 5.89
CA ILE A 155 -12.11 17.84 5.61
C ILE A 155 -11.66 17.72 4.15
N ALA A 156 -11.54 16.49 3.63
CA ALA A 156 -11.16 16.24 2.24
C ALA A 156 -12.18 16.82 1.25
N ASN A 157 -13.48 16.65 1.51
CA ASN A 157 -14.53 17.25 0.67
C ASN A 157 -14.51 18.79 0.72
N LEU A 158 -14.32 19.40 1.91
CA LEU A 158 -14.19 20.85 2.01
C LEU A 158 -12.93 21.38 1.32
N LEU A 159 -11.81 20.65 1.42
CA LEU A 159 -10.58 20.99 0.71
C LEU A 159 -10.77 20.89 -0.80
N GLU A 160 -11.40 19.82 -1.30
CA GLU A 160 -11.72 19.67 -2.71
C GLU A 160 -12.61 20.80 -3.22
N GLN A 161 -13.66 21.16 -2.49
CA GLN A 161 -14.53 22.30 -2.83
C GLN A 161 -13.74 23.61 -2.92
N ARG A 162 -12.83 23.86 -1.97
CA ARG A 162 -12.00 25.05 -1.98
C ARG A 162 -11.03 25.08 -3.16
N LEU A 163 -10.32 23.98 -3.40
CA LEU A 163 -9.40 23.85 -4.53
C LEU A 163 -10.12 24.00 -5.88
N HIS A 164 -11.33 23.44 -6.00
CA HIS A 164 -12.15 23.59 -7.18
C HIS A 164 -12.58 25.05 -7.41
N GLN A 165 -12.94 25.79 -6.35
CA GLN A 165 -13.21 27.23 -6.44
C GLN A 165 -11.98 28.02 -6.91
N ASP A 166 -10.79 27.56 -6.54
CA ASP A 166 -9.50 28.12 -6.97
C ASP A 166 -9.07 27.60 -8.38
N ASN A 167 -10.00 27.05 -9.17
CA ASN A 167 -9.80 26.48 -10.52
C ASN A 167 -8.75 25.37 -10.60
N ARG A 168 -8.51 24.64 -9.52
CA ARG A 168 -7.62 23.47 -9.52
C ARG A 168 -8.35 22.24 -10.02
N HIS A 169 -7.65 21.40 -10.78
CA HIS A 169 -8.14 20.10 -11.21
C HIS A 169 -7.87 19.04 -10.14
N THR A 170 -8.93 18.65 -9.44
CA THR A 170 -8.87 17.71 -8.31
C THR A 170 -9.68 16.44 -8.56
N TYR A 171 -9.40 15.41 -7.77
CA TYR A 171 -10.28 14.24 -7.63
C TYR A 171 -10.17 13.62 -6.24
N LEU A 172 -11.31 13.43 -5.56
CA LEU A 172 -11.40 12.76 -4.26
C LEU A 172 -11.67 11.24 -4.39
N LEU A 173 -10.69 10.44 -3.98
CA LEU A 173 -10.80 9.00 -3.78
C LEU A 173 -11.23 8.71 -2.33
N ASP A 174 -12.51 8.43 -2.14
CA ASP A 174 -13.09 8.03 -0.84
C ASP A 174 -13.32 6.51 -0.76
N GLY A 175 -13.09 5.95 0.43
CA GLY A 175 -13.19 4.52 0.67
C GLY A 175 -14.57 3.91 0.55
N ASP A 176 -15.64 4.68 0.72
CA ASP A 176 -16.99 4.19 0.44
C ASP A 176 -17.19 4.03 -1.07
N ASN A 177 -16.81 5.05 -1.86
CA ASN A 177 -17.01 5.06 -3.32
C ASN A 177 -16.20 3.98 -4.04
N ILE A 178 -14.92 3.82 -3.67
CA ILE A 178 -14.02 2.86 -4.32
C ILE A 178 -14.42 1.40 -4.04
N ARG A 179 -15.00 1.13 -2.86
CA ARG A 179 -15.48 -0.21 -2.49
C ARG A 179 -16.73 -0.65 -3.26
N HIS A 180 -17.47 0.27 -3.88
CA HIS A 180 -18.56 -0.11 -4.78
C HIS A 180 -18.07 -0.54 -6.18
N GLY A 181 -16.85 -0.16 -6.57
CA GLY A 181 -16.30 -0.41 -7.90
C GLY A 181 -15.01 -1.23 -7.86
N LEU A 182 -13.88 -0.51 -7.93
CA LEU A 182 -12.52 -1.08 -8.08
C LEU A 182 -12.16 -2.10 -7.00
N CYS A 183 -12.67 -1.93 -5.77
CA CYS A 183 -12.34 -2.77 -4.62
C CYS A 183 -13.55 -3.58 -4.11
N ARG A 184 -14.56 -3.83 -4.95
CA ARG A 184 -15.78 -4.56 -4.57
C ARG A 184 -15.56 -6.02 -4.16
N ASP A 185 -14.45 -6.61 -4.60
CA ASP A 185 -14.02 -7.98 -4.29
C ASP A 185 -13.31 -8.09 -2.93
N LEU A 186 -12.98 -6.97 -2.29
CA LEU A 186 -12.19 -6.91 -1.07
C LEU A 186 -13.08 -6.71 0.16
N GLY A 187 -12.90 -7.58 1.15
CA GLY A 187 -13.54 -7.47 2.46
C GLY A 187 -12.83 -6.49 3.39
N PHE A 188 -12.87 -6.81 4.69
CA PHE A 188 -12.28 -6.02 5.78
C PHE A 188 -11.19 -6.77 6.55
N THR A 189 -10.76 -7.93 6.03
CA THR A 189 -9.59 -8.63 6.59
C THR A 189 -8.33 -7.79 6.40
N GLU A 190 -7.29 -8.09 7.17
CA GLU A 190 -6.01 -7.38 7.04
C GLU A 190 -5.45 -7.48 5.62
N ALA A 191 -5.47 -8.66 4.99
CA ALA A 191 -5.06 -8.87 3.61
C ALA A 191 -5.87 -8.05 2.59
N ASP A 192 -7.19 -8.02 2.74
CA ASP A 192 -8.05 -7.22 1.87
C ASP A 192 -7.78 -5.71 2.04
N ARG A 193 -7.39 -5.26 3.24
CA ARG A 193 -7.01 -3.88 3.50
C ARG A 193 -5.68 -3.52 2.84
N VAL A 194 -4.68 -4.41 2.91
CA VAL A 194 -3.39 -4.22 2.24
C VAL A 194 -3.59 -4.07 0.74
N GLU A 195 -4.33 -5.01 0.11
CA GLU A 195 -4.59 -4.97 -1.33
C GLU A 195 -5.44 -3.75 -1.71
N ASN A 196 -6.40 -3.37 -0.87
CA ASN A 196 -7.20 -2.16 -1.11
C ASN A 196 -6.29 -0.92 -1.17
N ILE A 197 -5.43 -0.72 -0.16
CA ILE A 197 -4.49 0.42 -0.16
C ILE A 197 -3.57 0.34 -1.37
N ARG A 198 -2.99 -0.81 -1.70
CA ARG A 198 -2.13 -0.97 -2.89
C ARG A 198 -2.82 -0.54 -4.19
N ARG A 199 -4.08 -0.96 -4.42
CA ARG A 199 -4.86 -0.55 -5.60
C ARG A 199 -5.09 0.95 -5.65
N ILE A 200 -5.46 1.55 -4.52
CA ILE A 200 -5.74 2.99 -4.43
C ILE A 200 -4.47 3.80 -4.67
N SER A 201 -3.35 3.37 -4.11
CA SER A 201 -2.06 4.05 -4.29
C SER A 201 -1.66 4.09 -5.77
N GLU A 202 -1.85 3.00 -6.52
CA GLU A 202 -1.58 2.98 -7.96
C GLU A 202 -2.54 3.88 -8.76
N VAL A 203 -3.83 3.90 -8.41
CA VAL A 203 -4.80 4.80 -9.06
C VAL A 203 -4.45 6.26 -8.77
N ALA A 204 -4.11 6.59 -7.52
CA ALA A 204 -3.69 7.92 -7.13
C ALA A 204 -2.41 8.33 -7.88
N ARG A 205 -1.43 7.43 -8.01
CA ARG A 205 -0.19 7.65 -8.78
C ARG A 205 -0.50 7.97 -10.25
N LEU A 206 -1.39 7.19 -10.90
CA LEU A 206 -1.78 7.43 -12.29
C LEU A 206 -2.52 8.77 -12.48
N MET A 207 -3.35 9.17 -11.52
CA MET A 207 -4.05 10.44 -11.54
C MET A 207 -3.12 11.64 -11.31
N VAL A 208 -2.13 11.50 -10.41
CA VAL A 208 -1.05 12.49 -10.24
C VAL A 208 -0.21 12.59 -11.51
N ASP A 209 0.13 11.46 -12.16
CA ASP A 209 0.80 11.46 -13.46
C ASP A 209 -0.02 12.16 -14.55
N ALA A 210 -1.35 12.06 -14.50
CA ALA A 210 -2.27 12.80 -15.37
C ALA A 210 -2.35 14.32 -15.07
N GLY A 211 -1.59 14.80 -14.07
CA GLY A 211 -1.51 16.21 -13.69
C GLY A 211 -2.59 16.66 -12.70
N LEU A 212 -3.27 15.75 -12.01
CA LEU A 212 -4.33 16.07 -11.03
C LEU A 212 -3.79 16.24 -9.61
N ILE A 213 -4.50 17.01 -8.78
CA ILE A 213 -4.36 16.98 -7.33
C ILE A 213 -5.33 15.93 -6.79
N VAL A 214 -4.81 14.84 -6.26
CA VAL A 214 -5.60 13.70 -5.80
C VAL A 214 -5.76 13.76 -4.30
N LEU A 215 -6.99 13.72 -3.80
CA LEU A 215 -7.28 13.63 -2.38
C LEU A 215 -7.66 12.19 -2.07
N VAL A 216 -7.01 11.56 -1.10
CA VAL A 216 -7.27 10.16 -0.72
C VAL A 216 -7.76 10.10 0.72
N SER A 217 -9.02 9.70 0.92
CA SER A 217 -9.66 9.62 2.25
C SER A 217 -9.89 8.17 2.67
N PHE A 218 -8.87 7.56 3.27
CA PHE A 218 -8.91 6.18 3.77
C PHE A 218 -8.41 6.08 5.20
N ILE A 219 -8.90 5.12 5.96
CA ILE A 219 -8.37 4.88 7.32
C ILE A 219 -6.87 4.56 7.25
N SER A 220 -6.43 3.77 6.26
CA SER A 220 -5.03 3.40 6.02
C SER A 220 -4.26 3.10 7.32
N PRO A 221 -4.72 2.12 8.13
CA PRO A 221 -4.38 2.04 9.55
C PRO A 221 -2.93 1.67 9.84
N PHE A 222 -2.22 1.05 8.91
CA PHE A 222 -0.88 0.51 9.11
C PHE A 222 0.16 1.40 8.45
N ARG A 223 1.28 1.63 9.14
CA ARG A 223 2.37 2.51 8.65
C ARG A 223 3.05 1.95 7.42
N SER A 224 3.28 0.63 7.36
CA SER A 224 3.93 -0.03 6.22
C SER A 224 3.22 0.24 4.89
N GLU A 225 1.89 0.23 4.90
CA GLU A 225 1.05 0.39 3.72
C GLU A 225 1.01 1.87 3.29
N ARG A 226 1.10 2.81 4.25
CA ARG A 226 1.27 4.24 3.95
C ARG A 226 2.67 4.55 3.40
N HIS A 227 3.69 3.89 3.92
CA HIS A 227 5.07 3.98 3.38
C HIS A 227 5.15 3.46 1.95
N MET A 228 4.60 2.26 1.69
CA MET A 228 4.51 1.70 0.34
C MET A 228 3.74 2.61 -0.62
N ALA A 229 2.66 3.25 -0.16
CA ALA A 229 1.95 4.25 -0.95
C ALA A 229 2.84 5.45 -1.28
N ARG A 230 3.58 5.97 -0.30
CA ARG A 230 4.48 7.13 -0.44
C ARG A 230 5.61 6.88 -1.45
N GLU A 231 6.20 5.69 -1.46
CA GLU A 231 7.28 5.30 -2.39
C GLU A 231 6.88 5.35 -3.87
N LEU A 232 5.58 5.36 -4.18
CA LEU A 232 5.08 5.46 -5.55
C LEU A 232 5.17 6.86 -6.16
N PHE A 233 5.42 7.88 -5.35
CA PHE A 233 5.40 9.29 -5.75
C PHE A 233 6.80 9.89 -5.71
N ALA A 234 7.03 10.94 -6.51
CA ALA A 234 8.28 11.68 -6.40
C ALA A 234 8.35 12.47 -5.08
N GLU A 235 9.57 12.87 -4.71
CA GLU A 235 9.80 13.68 -3.51
C GLU A 235 8.90 14.94 -3.52
N GLY A 236 8.19 15.18 -2.41
CA GLY A 236 7.26 16.30 -2.26
C GLY A 236 5.90 16.16 -2.97
N GLU A 237 5.62 15.04 -3.65
CA GLU A 237 4.30 14.80 -4.27
C GLU A 237 3.32 14.09 -3.34
N PHE A 238 3.81 13.33 -2.36
CA PHE A 238 2.95 12.67 -1.38
C PHE A 238 2.91 13.46 -0.07
N ILE A 239 1.72 13.92 0.31
CA ILE A 239 1.48 14.71 1.51
C ILE A 239 0.58 13.92 2.45
N GLU A 240 1.14 13.34 3.51
CA GLU A 240 0.39 12.61 4.53
C GLU A 240 -0.24 13.60 5.52
N VAL A 241 -1.57 13.58 5.57
CA VAL A 241 -2.38 14.39 6.47
C VAL A 241 -2.95 13.49 7.56
N PHE A 242 -2.36 13.56 8.74
CA PHE A 242 -2.86 12.86 9.92
C PHE A 242 -4.02 13.63 10.54
N ILE A 243 -5.23 13.08 10.41
CA ILE A 243 -6.45 13.54 11.08
C ILE A 243 -6.54 12.85 12.43
N ASP A 244 -6.03 13.55 13.44
CA ASP A 244 -5.92 13.08 14.80
C ASP A 244 -7.17 13.44 15.61
N THR A 245 -7.82 12.39 16.09
CA THR A 245 -9.02 12.43 16.91
C THR A 245 -8.95 11.27 17.86
N GLU A 246 -9.18 11.52 19.15
CA GLU A 246 -9.24 10.45 20.13
C GLU A 246 -10.37 9.47 19.79
N LEU A 247 -10.10 8.17 20.04
CA LEU A 247 -11.07 7.10 19.79
C LEU A 247 -12.42 7.37 20.47
N LYS A 248 -12.41 7.87 21.70
CA LYS A 248 -13.63 8.19 22.45
C LYS A 248 -14.49 9.24 21.75
N GLU A 249 -13.86 10.24 21.14
CA GLU A 249 -14.57 11.28 20.38
C GLU A 249 -15.08 10.73 19.04
N CYS A 250 -14.32 9.85 18.38
CA CYS A 250 -14.80 9.11 17.21
C CYS A 250 -16.03 8.25 17.53
N GLU A 251 -16.01 7.52 18.65
CA GLU A 251 -17.13 6.73 19.17
C GLU A 251 -18.33 7.60 19.54
N ARG A 252 -18.10 8.79 20.12
CA ARG A 252 -19.19 9.73 20.42
C ARG A 252 -19.86 10.26 19.15
N ARG A 253 -19.08 10.49 18.09
CA ARG A 253 -19.59 10.99 16.80
C ARG A 253 -20.37 9.93 16.04
N ASP A 254 -19.90 8.67 16.07
CA ASP A 254 -20.41 7.48 15.37
C ASP A 254 -21.41 7.72 14.22
N VAL A 255 -21.01 8.56 13.26
CA VAL A 255 -21.90 9.11 12.22
C VAL A 255 -22.57 8.02 11.39
N LYS A 256 -21.92 6.86 11.28
CA LYS A 256 -22.36 5.71 10.49
C LYS A 256 -22.89 4.54 11.34
N GLY A 257 -22.94 4.69 12.68
CA GLY A 257 -23.33 3.61 13.59
C GLY A 257 -22.37 2.41 13.58
N LEU A 258 -21.13 2.60 13.14
CA LEU A 258 -20.16 1.52 12.97
C LEU A 258 -19.47 1.17 14.30
N TYR A 259 -19.24 2.14 15.17
CA TYR A 259 -18.66 1.88 16.48
C TYR A 259 -19.63 1.11 17.38
N ALA A 260 -20.91 1.47 17.38
CA ALA A 260 -21.93 0.73 18.12
C ALA A 260 -21.99 -0.75 17.69
N LYS A 261 -21.97 -1.01 16.37
CA LYS A 261 -21.95 -2.37 15.80
C LYS A 261 -20.66 -3.13 16.08
N ALA A 262 -19.52 -2.44 16.12
CA ALA A 262 -18.25 -3.06 16.49
C ALA A 262 -18.25 -3.46 17.97
N ARG A 263 -18.75 -2.59 18.85
CA ARG A 263 -18.89 -2.84 20.30
C ARG A 263 -19.88 -3.98 20.61
N SER A 264 -20.94 -4.14 19.81
CA SER A 264 -21.88 -5.26 19.94
C SER A 264 -21.36 -6.59 19.34
N GLY A 265 -20.21 -6.57 18.67
CA GLY A 265 -19.60 -7.76 18.02
C GLY A 265 -20.20 -8.10 16.65
N GLU A 266 -21.12 -7.30 16.13
CA GLU A 266 -21.69 -7.45 14.78
C GLU A 266 -20.68 -7.11 13.68
N LEU A 267 -19.75 -6.20 13.95
CA LEU A 267 -18.64 -5.85 13.06
C LEU A 267 -17.30 -6.30 13.66
N LYS A 268 -16.67 -7.27 13.00
CA LYS A 268 -15.32 -7.76 13.36
C LYS A 268 -14.23 -7.01 12.58
N ASN A 269 -13.02 -7.00 13.12
CA ASN A 269 -11.83 -6.36 12.55
C ASN A 269 -12.03 -4.86 12.31
N PHE A 270 -12.69 -4.16 13.22
CA PHE A 270 -12.92 -2.73 13.18
C PHE A 270 -11.76 -1.94 13.77
N THR A 271 -11.27 -0.96 13.01
CA THR A 271 -10.09 -0.18 13.38
C THR A 271 -10.33 0.64 14.65
N GLY A 272 -9.43 0.51 15.62
CA GLY A 272 -9.50 1.17 16.93
C GLY A 272 -10.28 0.39 17.99
N ILE A 273 -10.94 -0.72 17.63
CA ILE A 273 -11.66 -1.59 18.58
C ILE A 273 -10.95 -2.94 18.70
N ASP A 274 -11.02 -3.77 17.66
CA ASP A 274 -10.42 -5.11 17.59
C ASP A 274 -9.39 -5.25 16.43
N SER A 275 -9.10 -4.16 15.72
CA SER A 275 -7.97 -4.01 14.79
C SER A 275 -7.17 -2.75 15.15
N PRO A 276 -5.82 -2.77 15.09
CA PRO A 276 -5.01 -1.62 15.46
C PRO A 276 -5.11 -0.47 14.45
N TYR A 277 -4.79 0.73 14.93
CA TYR A 277 -4.45 1.90 14.13
C TYR A 277 -3.06 2.37 14.58
N GLU A 278 -2.14 2.50 13.66
CA GLU A 278 -0.77 2.95 13.90
C GLU A 278 -0.65 4.41 13.47
N PRO A 279 -0.67 5.38 14.40
CA PRO A 279 -0.58 6.79 14.07
C PRO A 279 0.70 7.10 13.28
N PRO A 280 0.66 7.98 12.26
CA PRO A 280 1.88 8.41 11.56
C PRO A 280 2.87 9.05 12.54
N GLU A 281 4.16 8.72 12.40
CA GLU A 281 5.22 9.26 13.26
C GLU A 281 5.76 10.60 12.75
N SER A 282 5.73 10.82 11.43
CA SER A 282 6.21 12.05 10.80
C SER A 282 5.34 12.43 9.59
N PRO A 283 4.04 12.73 9.79
CA PRO A 283 3.20 13.22 8.72
C PRO A 283 3.61 14.65 8.32
N GLU A 284 3.49 15.00 7.03
CA GLU A 284 3.70 16.38 6.57
C GLU A 284 2.72 17.35 7.26
N ILE A 285 1.49 16.88 7.50
CA ILE A 285 0.43 17.69 8.12
C ILE A 285 -0.24 16.91 9.23
N HIS A 286 -0.33 17.50 10.42
CA HIS A 286 -1.02 16.94 11.58
C HIS A 286 -2.14 17.89 12.01
N ILE A 287 -3.38 17.38 12.00
CA ILE A 287 -4.60 18.13 12.32
C ILE A 287 -5.26 17.48 13.53
N GLN A 288 -5.35 18.23 14.63
CA GLN A 288 -6.10 17.84 15.81
C GLN A 288 -7.54 18.37 15.74
N THR A 289 -8.46 17.50 15.34
CA THR A 289 -9.85 17.89 15.03
C THR A 289 -10.71 18.25 16.24
N ALA A 290 -10.21 18.03 17.46
CA ALA A 290 -10.87 18.48 18.69
C ALA A 290 -10.68 19.99 18.93
N MET A 291 -9.66 20.59 18.33
CA MET A 291 -9.27 21.99 18.56
C MET A 291 -9.56 22.91 17.36
N LEU A 292 -9.99 22.34 16.24
CA LEU A 292 -10.18 23.06 14.98
C LEU A 292 -11.54 22.71 14.38
N SER A 293 -12.22 23.72 13.86
CA SER A 293 -13.32 23.50 12.92
C SER A 293 -12.81 22.86 11.62
N PRO A 294 -13.67 22.17 10.86
CA PRO A 294 -13.30 21.63 9.56
C PRO A 294 -12.74 22.70 8.59
N GLN A 295 -13.27 23.92 8.63
CA GLN A 295 -12.82 25.04 7.80
C GLN A 295 -11.41 25.50 8.20
N GLU A 296 -11.12 25.62 9.49
CA GLU A 296 -9.77 25.95 9.97
C GLU A 296 -8.75 24.86 9.63
N ALA A 297 -9.16 23.58 9.67
CA ALA A 297 -8.32 22.48 9.21
C ALA A 297 -7.95 22.60 7.73
N VAL A 298 -8.91 22.96 6.87
CA VAL A 298 -8.66 23.21 5.43
C VAL A 298 -7.67 24.36 5.24
N ILE A 299 -7.85 25.47 5.96
CA ILE A 299 -6.93 26.63 5.90
C ILE A 299 -5.51 26.20 6.32
N ASN A 300 -5.38 25.42 7.39
CA ASN A 300 -4.08 24.92 7.84
C ASN A 300 -3.42 24.00 6.80
N ILE A 301 -4.19 23.15 6.13
CA ILE A 301 -3.68 22.29 5.05
C ILE A 301 -3.17 23.15 3.88
N LEU A 302 -3.98 24.11 3.42
CA LEU A 302 -3.61 25.00 2.30
C LEU A 302 -2.38 25.85 2.62
N LYS A 303 -2.28 26.38 3.84
CA LYS A 303 -1.11 27.16 4.25
C LYS A 303 0.17 26.33 4.20
N ARG A 304 0.15 25.10 4.73
CA ARG A 304 1.31 24.20 4.67
C ARG A 304 1.63 23.75 3.25
N TRP A 305 0.61 23.61 2.42
CA TRP A 305 0.75 23.33 0.99
C TRP A 305 1.51 24.46 0.27
N GLU A 306 1.12 25.73 0.47
CA GLU A 306 1.74 26.89 -0.20
C GLU A 306 3.12 27.26 0.32
N THR A 307 3.39 27.04 1.62
CA THR A 307 4.65 27.52 2.25
C THR A 307 5.81 26.55 2.06
N ASN A 308 5.54 25.27 1.80
CA ASN A 308 6.57 24.23 1.82
C ASN A 308 6.81 23.53 0.47
N PHE A 309 5.97 23.73 -0.57
CA PHE A 309 6.10 22.96 -1.80
C PHE A 309 5.61 23.65 -3.09
#